data_AF-A0A660UVF4-F1
#
_entry.id   AF-A0A660UVF4-F1
#
_cell.length_a   1.000
_cell.length_b   1.000
_cell.length_c   1.000
_cell.angle_alpha   90.00
_cell.angle_beta   90.00
_cell.angle_gamma   90.00
#
_symmetry.space_group_name_H-M   'P 1'
#
loop_
_entity.id
_entity.type
_entity.pdbx_description
1 polymer ?
#
loop_
_entity_poly.entity_id
_entity_poly.type
_entity_poly.pdbx_seq_one_letter_code
_entity_poly.pdbx_strand_id
1 'polypeptide(L)'
;MVDRRLGLNRRRGPGHRRSEERRAAEEGEMTDEQFRFLMAIDKYKKENQRPFPTWTEVLEVAKALGYRKVAEPQDLESFRKEDRKPQPLNVGPQD
;
A
#
# COMPACT_ATOMS: atom_id res chain seq x y z
N MET A 1 46.50 1.93 -1.13
CA MET A 1 45.25 2.46 -0.52
C MET A 1 44.41 2.99 -1.67
N VAL A 2 43.40 2.24 -2.12
CA VAL A 2 42.62 2.57 -3.34
C VAL A 2 41.61 3.66 -2.99
N ASP A 3 41.68 4.79 -3.69
CA ASP A 3 40.79 5.95 -3.54
C ASP A 3 39.36 5.60 -4.00
N ARG A 4 38.36 5.90 -3.16
CA ARG A 4 36.92 5.60 -3.34
C ARG A 4 36.13 6.77 -3.94
N ARG A 5 36.79 7.69 -4.63
CA ARG A 5 36.13 8.87 -5.21
C ARG A 5 35.69 8.58 -6.64
N LEU A 6 34.36 8.70 -6.86
CA LEU A 6 33.68 8.91 -8.15
C LEU A 6 33.26 7.67 -8.96
N GLY A 7 32.36 6.87 -8.39
CA GLY A 7 31.53 5.87 -9.10
C GLY A 7 30.08 6.32 -9.31
N LEU A 8 29.81 7.60 -9.55
CA LEU A 8 28.44 8.13 -9.69
C LEU A 8 27.84 7.95 -11.09
N ASN A 9 28.51 7.25 -12.01
CA ASN A 9 27.96 6.95 -13.33
C ASN A 9 27.09 5.68 -13.30
N ARG A 10 26.12 5.63 -12.37
CA ARG A 10 25.02 4.67 -12.47
C ARG A 10 24.09 5.24 -13.52
N ARG A 11 24.16 4.72 -14.75
CA ARG A 11 23.08 4.85 -15.73
C ARG A 11 21.81 4.38 -15.03
N ARG A 12 21.04 5.31 -14.44
CA ARG A 12 19.68 5.03 -13.98
C ARG A 12 18.95 4.61 -15.24
N GLY A 13 18.58 3.34 -15.31
CA GLY A 13 17.70 2.86 -16.36
C GLY A 13 16.44 3.72 -16.43
N PRO A 14 15.71 3.70 -17.55
CA PRO A 14 14.51 4.51 -17.74
C PRO A 14 13.63 4.42 -16.50
N GLY A 15 13.53 5.53 -15.77
CA GLY A 15 12.83 5.57 -14.49
C GLY A 15 11.41 5.10 -14.72
N HIS A 16 11.08 3.91 -14.21
CA HIS A 16 9.72 3.44 -14.31
C HIS A 16 8.87 4.37 -13.46
N ARG A 17 7.95 5.10 -14.11
CA ARG A 17 6.98 5.94 -13.39
C ARG A 17 6.23 5.04 -12.41
N ARG A 18 6.24 5.42 -11.14
CA ARG A 18 5.51 4.72 -10.08
C ARG A 18 4.02 4.68 -10.46
N SER A 19 3.31 3.63 -10.07
CA SER A 19 1.86 3.60 -10.25
C SER A 19 1.24 4.78 -9.49
N GLU A 20 0.12 5.30 -10.02
CA GLU A 20 -0.59 6.43 -9.41
C GLU A 20 -1.02 6.13 -7.98
N GLU A 21 -1.43 4.89 -7.68
CA GLU A 21 -1.74 4.41 -6.34
C GLU A 21 -0.55 4.50 -5.37
N ARG A 22 0.65 4.11 -5.82
CA ARG A 22 1.86 4.19 -4.98
C ARG A 22 2.29 5.65 -4.77
N ARG A 23 2.08 6.49 -5.78
CA ARG A 23 2.33 7.93 -5.68
C ARG A 23 1.36 8.59 -4.68
N ALA A 24 0.06 8.31 -4.77
CA ALA A 24 -0.96 8.82 -3.85
C ALA A 24 -0.69 8.41 -2.40
N ALA A 25 -0.31 7.14 -2.17
CA ALA A 25 0.07 6.65 -0.85
C ALA A 25 1.34 7.32 -0.27
N GLU A 26 2.32 7.67 -1.11
CA GLU A 26 3.51 8.43 -0.69
C GLU A 26 3.23 9.94 -0.53
N GLU A 27 2.26 10.48 -1.27
CA GLU A 27 1.82 11.89 -1.22
C GLU A 27 0.82 12.16 -0.09
N GLY A 28 0.45 11.14 0.69
CA GLY A 28 -0.40 11.27 1.88
C GLY A 28 -1.89 11.32 1.56
N GLU A 29 -2.29 11.01 0.32
CA GLU A 29 -3.69 10.85 -0.01
C GLU A 29 -4.17 9.48 0.50
N MET A 30 -4.90 9.51 1.61
CA MET A 30 -5.58 8.36 2.17
C MET A 30 -7.07 8.53 2.03
N THR A 31 -7.79 7.43 1.81
CA THR A 31 -9.25 7.47 1.84
C THR A 31 -9.72 7.76 3.26
N ASP A 32 -10.90 8.37 3.41
CA ASP A 32 -11.53 8.61 4.72
C ASP A 32 -11.60 7.33 5.57
N GLU A 33 -11.82 6.20 4.92
CA GLU A 33 -11.87 4.89 5.55
C GLU A 33 -10.50 4.48 6.13
N GLN A 34 -9.43 4.61 5.34
CA GLN A 34 -8.06 4.33 5.79
C GLN A 34 -7.67 5.23 6.96
N PHE A 35 -7.99 6.53 6.90
CA PHE A 35 -7.72 7.46 7.99
C PHE A 35 -8.43 7.05 9.28
N ARG A 36 -9.74 6.74 9.21
CA ARG A 36 -10.53 6.30 10.37
C ARG A 36 -9.98 5.02 10.98
N PHE A 37 -9.58 4.06 10.14
CA PHE A 37 -8.96 2.82 10.61
C PHE A 37 -7.64 3.09 11.36
N LEU A 38 -6.77 3.94 10.81
CA LEU A 38 -5.51 4.32 11.46
C LEU A 38 -5.74 5.04 12.81
N MET A 39 -6.72 5.93 12.88
CA MET A 39 -7.08 6.61 14.13
C MET A 39 -7.62 5.63 15.19
N ALA A 40 -8.40 4.62 14.79
CA ALA A 40 -8.86 3.59 15.70
C ALA A 40 -7.70 2.73 16.24
N ILE A 41 -6.74 2.39 15.39
CA ILE A 41 -5.52 1.68 15.79
C ILE A 41 -4.69 2.53 16.75
N ASP A 42 -4.48 3.81 16.47
CA ASP A 42 -3.74 4.72 17.36
C ASP A 42 -4.43 4.84 18.74
N LYS A 43 -5.76 4.96 18.76
CA LYS A 43 -6.56 4.95 19.98
C LYS A 43 -6.35 3.64 20.77
N TYR A 44 -6.44 2.48 20.10
CA TYR A 44 -6.21 1.18 20.73
C TYR A 44 -4.83 1.10 21.38
N LYS A 45 -3.78 1.55 20.67
CA LYS A 45 -2.40 1.54 21.19
C LYS A 45 -2.27 2.35 22.48
N LYS A 46 -2.87 3.55 22.51
CA LYS A 46 -2.83 4.46 23.67
C LYS A 46 -3.59 3.92 24.86
N GLU A 47 -4.81 3.44 24.66
CA GLU A 47 -5.68 2.94 25.74
C GLU A 47 -5.14 1.65 26.36
N ASN A 48 -4.53 0.77 25.56
CA ASN A 48 -4.05 -0.53 26.03
C ASN A 48 -2.55 -0.54 26.36
N GLN A 49 -1.84 0.58 26.20
CA GLN A 49 -0.37 0.65 26.34
C GLN A 49 0.34 -0.42 25.49
N ARG A 50 -0.16 -0.65 24.27
CA ARG A 50 0.32 -1.65 23.32
C ARG A 50 0.84 -0.95 22.06
N PRO A 51 2.11 -0.54 22.00
CA PRO A 51 2.66 0.15 20.81
C PRO A 51 2.57 -0.70 19.53
N PHE A 52 2.63 -2.02 19.68
CA PHE A 52 2.59 -3.01 18.61
C PHE A 52 1.47 -4.03 18.89
N PRO A 53 0.23 -3.74 18.48
CA PRO A 53 -0.87 -4.70 18.54
C PRO A 53 -0.56 -5.93 17.68
N THR A 54 -0.96 -7.09 18.18
CA THR A 54 -1.02 -8.35 17.44
C THR A 54 -2.11 -8.30 16.37
N TRP A 55 -2.00 -9.14 15.34
CA TRP A 55 -3.02 -9.19 14.28
C TRP A 55 -4.41 -9.61 14.78
N THR A 56 -4.48 -10.35 15.88
CA THR A 56 -5.75 -10.67 16.55
C THR A 56 -6.39 -9.43 17.18
N GLU A 57 -5.61 -8.56 17.83
CA GLU A 57 -6.09 -7.28 18.37
C GLU A 57 -6.49 -6.31 17.24
N VAL A 58 -5.73 -6.28 16.14
CA VAL A 58 -6.10 -5.50 14.94
C VAL A 58 -7.46 -5.95 14.40
N LEU A 59 -7.73 -7.26 14.38
CA LEU A 59 -9.04 -7.79 13.97
C LEU A 59 -10.16 -7.37 14.93
N GLU A 60 -9.89 -7.26 16.23
CA GLU A 60 -10.85 -6.76 17.22
C GLU A 60 -11.18 -5.28 16.98
N VAL A 61 -10.17 -4.45 16.68
CA VAL A 61 -10.37 -3.03 16.31
C VAL A 61 -11.24 -2.92 15.05
N ALA A 62 -10.98 -3.75 14.03
CA ALA A 62 -11.81 -3.78 12.83
C ALA A 62 -13.27 -4.13 13.16
N LYS A 63 -13.51 -5.14 14.00
CA LYS A 63 -14.87 -5.50 14.43
C LYS A 63 -15.54 -4.35 15.21
N ALA A 64 -14.80 -3.65 16.08
CA ALA A 64 -15.31 -2.51 16.84
C ALA A 64 -15.70 -1.31 15.96
N LEU A 65 -15.01 -1.12 14.82
CA LEU A 65 -15.39 -0.15 13.80
C LEU A 65 -16.65 -0.54 13.00
N GLY A 66 -17.18 -1.75 13.21
CA GLY A 66 -18.38 -2.25 12.53
C GLY A 66 -18.12 -3.06 11.27
N TYR A 67 -16.85 -3.39 10.96
CA TYR A 67 -16.55 -4.29 9.85
C TYR A 67 -17.10 -5.69 10.12
N ARG A 68 -17.79 -6.26 9.13
CA ARG A 68 -18.33 -7.63 9.18
C ARG A 68 -17.90 -8.39 7.94
N LYS A 69 -17.58 -9.68 8.12
CA LYS A 69 -17.36 -10.60 7.01
C LYS A 69 -18.73 -10.90 6.37
N VAL A 70 -18.95 -10.39 5.16
CA VAL A 70 -20.22 -10.54 4.42
C VAL A 70 -20.07 -11.34 3.13
N ALA A 71 -18.84 -11.71 2.76
CA ALA A 71 -18.53 -12.43 1.54
C ALA A 71 -17.52 -13.55 1.79
N GLU A 72 -17.45 -14.47 0.83
CA GLU A 72 -16.39 -15.48 0.78
C GLU A 72 -15.01 -14.82 0.58
N PRO A 73 -13.92 -15.48 1.03
CA PRO A 73 -12.57 -14.99 0.79
C PRO A 73 -12.34 -14.73 -0.71
N GLN A 74 -11.73 -13.59 -1.01
CA GLN A 74 -11.20 -13.29 -2.34
C GLN A 74 -9.68 -13.30 -2.29
N ASP A 75 -9.07 -13.60 -3.43
CA ASP A 75 -7.63 -13.49 -3.58
C ASP A 75 -7.21 -12.02 -3.46
N LEU A 76 -6.13 -11.78 -2.72
CA LEU A 76 -5.54 -10.45 -2.62
C LEU A 76 -4.82 -10.13 -3.93
N GLU A 77 -5.03 -8.92 -4.45
CA GLU A 77 -4.26 -8.41 -5.58
C GLU A 77 -2.76 -8.41 -5.26
N SER A 78 -1.96 -8.99 -6.16
CA SER A 78 -0.51 -9.00 -5.98
C SER A 78 0.05 -7.60 -6.20
N PHE A 79 0.77 -7.09 -5.21
CA PHE A 79 1.54 -5.84 -5.36
C PHE A 79 2.81 -6.02 -6.20
N ARG A 80 3.13 -7.24 -6.65
CA ARG A 80 4.30 -7.51 -7.49
C ARG A 80 4.00 -7.12 -8.93
N LYS A 81 4.94 -6.40 -9.53
CA LYS A 81 4.81 -5.88 -10.89
C LYS A 81 4.72 -6.99 -11.95
N GLU A 82 5.34 -8.14 -11.69
CA GLU A 82 5.35 -9.30 -12.58
C GLU A 82 3.98 -9.97 -12.70
N ASP A 83 3.13 -9.86 -11.66
CA ASP A 83 1.84 -10.55 -11.58
C ASP A 83 0.68 -9.71 -12.14
N ARG A 84 0.90 -8.40 -12.37
CA ARG A 84 -0.11 -7.49 -12.91
C ARG A 84 -0.37 -7.83 -14.38
N LYS A 85 -1.46 -8.56 -14.64
CA LYS A 85 -1.88 -8.88 -16.01
C LYS A 85 -1.95 -7.59 -16.85
N PRO A 86 -1.32 -7.53 -18.03
CA PRO A 86 -1.47 -6.37 -18.91
C PRO A 86 -2.94 -6.21 -19.26
N GLN A 87 -3.53 -5.07 -18.89
CA GLN A 87 -4.86 -4.70 -19.37
C GLN A 87 -4.78 -4.60 -20.89
N PRO A 88 -5.71 -5.21 -21.65
CA PRO A 88 -5.72 -5.05 -23.09
C PRO A 88 -5.90 -3.56 -23.41
N LEU A 89 -4.93 -3.00 -24.14
CA LEU A 89 -5.03 -1.63 -24.64
C LEU A 89 -6.26 -1.58 -25.56
N ASN A 90 -7.34 -0.97 -25.09
CA ASN A 90 -8.52 -0.77 -25.92
C ASN A 90 -8.19 0.34 -26.93
N VAL A 91 -7.55 -0.06 -28.04
CA VAL A 91 -7.33 0.83 -29.19
C VAL A 91 -8.69 0.96 -29.86
N GLY A 92 -9.45 1.98 -29.44
CA GLY A 92 -10.62 2.41 -30.19
C GLY A 92 -10.24 2.69 -31.65
N PRO A 93 -11.19 2.56 -32.59
CA PRO A 93 -10.91 2.76 -34.02
C PRO A 93 -10.22 4.10 -34.23
N GLN A 94 -9.09 4.09 -34.95
CA GLN A 94 -8.48 5.34 -35.43
C GLN A 94 -9.24 5.74 -36.68
N ASP A 95 -10.08 6.76 -36.56
CA ASP A 95 -10.66 7.48 -37.68
C ASP A 95 -9.57 8.24 -38.47
#